data_AF-A0A7J7IMN9-F1
#
_entry.id   AF-A0A7J7IMN9-F1
#
_cell.length_a   1.000
_cell.length_b   1.000
_cell.length_c   1.000
_cell.angle_alpha   90.00
_cell.angle_beta   90.00
_cell.angle_gamma   90.00
#
_symmetry.space_group_name_H-M   'P 1'
#
loop_
_entity.id
_entity.type
_entity.pdbx_description
1 polymer ?
#
loop_
_entity_poly.entity_id
_entity_poly.type
_entity_poly.pdbx_seq_one_letter_code
_entity_poly.pdbx_strand_id
1 'polypeptide(L)'
;MIGDKFCCSSSSSQMSGARRPFEVLSKRRGLNDAVKGAVALHQHRFKASSAPSIERDTETIYDVELVQLGNVAQIGNPRGAAPLKDGNRESVESDTSELEVLLEQLVIMSRRTAMFRHFLLSRLGIATDFEQERRREGPLYLMMQELMGMYVLLEQHLLHGEWLAARALEDTTEQTGSDQPIDRDQASKPVEYTFYAIKRSVGRAIQAYDPEALCATLNHVNGLLTGPCLENLTKQLQTELPSLSIFNPAQMVFGHSFKVETLRGLIRSTNDAQTSSLYVRRLIGVTIPKGISEAQLPESASLAPILMEMQATAEEFQQLASQGIRGIFQTLRTSALERVAEQALRVPAPSSSATNASAAWSYQISESTYQPGPSLPVARLFELVHQEALEPLLPQLTTDAFAELVCLVAEWTRDRFEQATIGRRCPMNALGALAFDADVRYLMNRFAGLAETHRTRCAD
;
A
#
# COMPACT_ATOMS: atom_id res chain seq x y z
N MET A 1 -56.93 -28.42 -10.66
CA MET A 1 -57.71 -29.11 -11.70
C MET A 1 -56.94 -28.91 -13.01
N ILE A 2 -55.95 -29.75 -13.26
CA ILE A 2 -56.02 -31.05 -13.96
C ILE A 2 -56.41 -30.87 -15.43
N GLY A 3 -55.47 -31.22 -16.32
CA GLY A 3 -55.66 -31.26 -17.76
C GLY A 3 -54.41 -31.71 -18.50
N ASP A 4 -53.84 -32.85 -18.10
CA ASP A 4 -52.83 -33.61 -18.85
C ASP A 4 -53.36 -34.12 -20.20
N LYS A 5 -52.42 -34.50 -21.07
CA LYS A 5 -52.40 -35.56 -22.14
C LYS A 5 -51.68 -35.03 -23.40
N PHE A 6 -50.77 -35.71 -24.11
CA PHE A 6 -50.31 -37.10 -24.14
C PHE A 6 -49.01 -37.21 -24.98
N CYS A 7 -48.17 -38.19 -24.60
CA CYS A 7 -47.31 -39.09 -25.41
C CYS A 7 -46.13 -38.64 -26.31
N CYS A 8 -44.98 -39.16 -25.88
CA CYS A 8 -43.82 -39.72 -26.57
C CYS A 8 -43.96 -40.18 -28.04
N SER A 9 -42.92 -39.94 -28.84
CA SER A 9 -42.11 -41.03 -29.43
C SER A 9 -40.82 -40.53 -30.09
N SER A 10 -39.82 -41.38 -29.98
CA SER A 10 -38.42 -41.33 -30.40
C SER A 10 -38.20 -41.33 -31.92
N SER A 11 -37.14 -40.66 -32.39
CA SER A 11 -36.20 -41.25 -33.37
C SER A 11 -34.94 -40.40 -33.57
N SER A 12 -33.86 -41.14 -33.78
CA SER A 12 -32.46 -40.76 -34.00
C SER A 12 -32.15 -40.25 -35.41
N SER A 13 -31.26 -39.26 -35.55
CA SER A 13 -30.25 -39.10 -36.64
C SER A 13 -29.52 -37.77 -36.44
N GLN A 14 -28.25 -37.80 -36.02
CA GLN A 14 -27.04 -37.66 -36.85
C GLN A 14 -26.79 -36.28 -37.50
N MET A 15 -25.65 -35.72 -37.07
CA MET A 15 -24.70 -34.85 -37.79
C MET A 15 -25.12 -33.45 -38.26
N SER A 16 -24.51 -32.43 -37.66
CA SER A 16 -23.49 -31.59 -38.34
C SER A 16 -23.19 -30.37 -37.47
N GLY A 17 -21.96 -30.29 -36.98
CA GLY A 17 -21.48 -29.21 -36.13
C GLY A 17 -21.21 -27.91 -36.90
N ALA A 18 -21.64 -26.79 -36.32
CA ALA A 18 -21.06 -25.48 -36.56
C ALA A 18 -21.43 -24.54 -35.41
N ARG A 19 -20.46 -24.20 -34.55
CA ARG A 19 -20.35 -22.90 -33.86
C ARG A 19 -19.02 -22.84 -33.08
N ARG A 20 -18.21 -21.83 -33.42
CA ARG A 20 -17.01 -21.38 -32.68
C ARG A 20 -17.41 -20.86 -31.30
N PRO A 21 -16.48 -20.85 -30.33
CA PRO A 21 -15.96 -19.54 -29.90
C PRO A 21 -14.46 -19.50 -29.54
N PHE A 22 -13.87 -18.32 -29.80
CA PHE A 22 -12.85 -17.59 -29.05
C PHE A 22 -11.55 -18.29 -28.58
N GLU A 23 -10.45 -18.00 -29.30
CA GLU A 23 -9.09 -18.03 -28.77
C GLU A 23 -8.78 -16.76 -27.97
N VAL A 24 -8.41 -16.94 -26.70
CA VAL A 24 -7.75 -15.96 -25.83
C VAL A 24 -6.32 -16.45 -25.63
N LEU A 25 -5.36 -15.94 -26.40
CA LEU A 25 -3.92 -16.19 -26.17
C LEU A 25 -3.07 -15.05 -26.77
N SER A 26 -2.84 -13.98 -26.01
CA SER A 26 -1.60 -13.18 -26.10
C SER A 26 -1.56 -12.10 -25.02
N LYS A 27 -1.16 -12.46 -23.80
CA LYS A 27 -0.63 -11.47 -22.83
C LYS A 27 0.21 -12.06 -21.69
N ARG A 28 0.27 -13.39 -21.53
CA ARG A 28 1.09 -14.05 -20.48
C ARG A 28 2.58 -14.25 -20.80
N ARG A 29 3.06 -13.94 -22.01
CA ARG A 29 4.50 -14.05 -22.34
C ARG A 29 5.34 -12.82 -21.97
N GLY A 30 4.74 -11.62 -21.87
CA GLY A 30 5.51 -10.39 -21.62
C GLY A 30 6.02 -10.21 -20.18
N LEU A 31 5.38 -10.83 -19.18
CA LEU A 31 5.72 -10.60 -17.76
C LEU A 31 6.87 -11.50 -17.27
N ASN A 32 6.98 -12.73 -17.80
CA ASN A 32 8.06 -13.66 -17.44
C ASN A 32 9.42 -13.22 -17.99
N ASP A 33 9.44 -12.48 -19.10
CA ASP A 33 10.68 -11.98 -19.70
C ASP A 33 11.20 -10.71 -18.97
N ALA A 34 10.32 -9.94 -18.32
CA ALA A 34 10.71 -8.80 -17.49
C ALA A 34 11.40 -9.23 -16.19
N VAL A 35 10.91 -10.31 -15.55
CA VAL A 35 11.51 -10.87 -14.32
C VAL A 35 12.84 -11.58 -14.61
N LYS A 36 12.95 -12.28 -15.75
CA LYS A 36 14.24 -12.86 -16.20
C LYS A 36 15.25 -11.80 -16.66
N GLY A 37 14.78 -10.70 -17.26
CA GLY A 37 15.62 -9.59 -17.71
C GLY A 37 16.29 -8.81 -16.58
N ALA A 38 15.60 -8.61 -15.45
CA ALA A 38 16.15 -7.93 -14.28
C ALA A 38 17.27 -8.74 -13.60
N VAL A 39 17.19 -10.07 -13.61
CA VAL A 39 18.21 -10.97 -13.04
C VAL A 39 19.44 -11.08 -13.96
N ALA A 40 19.25 -11.07 -15.29
CA ALA A 40 20.35 -11.17 -16.25
C ALA A 40 21.18 -9.87 -16.38
N LEU A 41 20.57 -8.69 -16.21
CA LEU A 41 21.25 -7.39 -16.30
C LEU A 41 22.22 -7.11 -15.15
N HIS A 42 22.06 -7.79 -14.00
CA HIS A 42 23.02 -7.70 -12.89
C HIS A 42 24.23 -8.65 -13.04
N GLN A 43 24.10 -9.74 -13.79
CA GLN A 43 25.20 -10.70 -13.98
C GLN A 43 26.19 -10.30 -15.10
N HIS A 44 25.78 -9.46 -16.05
CA HIS A 44 26.65 -9.06 -17.17
C HIS A 44 27.60 -7.89 -16.86
N ARG A 45 27.44 -7.20 -15.72
CA ARG A 45 28.29 -6.04 -15.37
C ARG A 45 29.60 -6.40 -14.63
N PHE A 46 29.83 -7.68 -14.36
CA PHE A 46 31.03 -8.18 -13.64
C PHE A 46 31.97 -9.07 -14.46
N LYS A 47 31.71 -9.30 -15.76
CA LYS A 47 32.58 -10.09 -16.64
C LYS A 47 33.28 -9.23 -17.68
N ALA A 48 34.14 -8.31 -17.23
CA ALA A 48 35.17 -7.71 -18.09
C ALA A 48 36.29 -7.12 -17.22
N SER A 49 37.19 -7.97 -16.72
CA SER A 49 38.58 -7.59 -16.46
C SER A 49 39.43 -8.84 -16.32
N SER A 50 40.52 -8.86 -17.06
CA SER A 50 41.51 -9.91 -17.25
C SER A 50 42.21 -10.36 -15.96
N ALA A 51 42.52 -11.66 -15.89
CA ALA A 51 43.44 -12.27 -14.92
C ALA A 51 44.86 -11.68 -15.03
N PRO A 52 45.63 -11.75 -13.94
CA PRO A 52 46.71 -12.75 -13.92
C PRO A 52 46.72 -13.60 -12.65
N SER A 53 47.52 -14.66 -12.75
CA SER A 53 47.62 -15.86 -11.92
C SER A 53 48.70 -15.76 -10.83
N ILE A 54 48.69 -16.74 -9.91
CA ILE A 54 49.71 -17.09 -8.88
C ILE A 54 49.48 -16.29 -7.56
N GLU A 55 49.37 -16.85 -6.35
CA GLU A 55 49.90 -18.05 -5.70
C GLU A 55 48.95 -18.52 -4.57
N ARG A 56 49.06 -19.79 -4.16
CA ARG A 56 48.33 -20.35 -3.01
C ARG A 56 48.96 -19.84 -1.71
N ASP A 57 48.14 -19.29 -0.81
CA ASP A 57 48.37 -19.40 0.62
C ASP A 57 47.06 -19.68 1.34
N THR A 58 47.05 -20.81 2.03
CA THR A 58 45.98 -21.29 2.89
C THR A 58 46.21 -20.72 4.29
N GLU A 59 45.51 -19.63 4.64
CA GLU A 59 45.32 -19.26 6.03
C GLU A 59 43.86 -18.89 6.32
N THR A 60 43.42 -19.42 7.46
CA THR A 60 42.11 -19.42 8.10
C THR A 60 41.45 -18.04 8.22
N ILE A 61 40.25 -17.90 7.67
CA ILE A 61 39.34 -16.79 7.92
C ILE A 61 38.08 -17.33 8.60
N TYR A 62 38.05 -17.29 9.92
CA TYR A 62 36.82 -17.32 10.72
C TYR A 62 37.00 -16.40 11.92
N ASP A 63 37.07 -15.10 11.67
CA ASP A 63 36.70 -14.07 12.64
C ASP A 63 35.56 -13.27 12.02
N VAL A 64 34.34 -13.81 12.19
CA VAL A 64 33.13 -12.98 12.09
C VAL A 64 32.92 -12.45 13.50
N GLU A 65 33.36 -11.22 13.71
CA GLU A 65 33.01 -10.45 14.91
C GLU A 65 31.51 -10.58 15.16
N LEU A 66 31.20 -11.14 16.32
CA LEU A 66 29.88 -11.13 16.91
C LEU A 66 29.48 -9.66 17.13
N VAL A 67 28.84 -9.04 16.13
CA VAL A 67 28.08 -7.82 16.39
C VAL A 67 26.92 -8.26 17.27
N GLN A 68 27.09 -8.08 18.58
CA GLN A 68 26.05 -8.27 19.57
C GLN A 68 24.83 -7.45 19.16
N LEU A 69 23.77 -8.14 18.73
CA LEU A 69 22.43 -7.57 18.57
C LEU A 69 21.78 -7.20 19.92
N GLY A 70 22.53 -7.29 21.03
CA GLY A 70 22.10 -6.87 22.38
C GLY A 70 21.90 -5.37 22.56
N ASN A 71 22.28 -4.52 21.60
CA ASN A 71 22.15 -3.06 21.72
C ASN A 71 20.88 -2.46 21.10
N VAL A 72 19.92 -3.28 20.64
CA VAL A 72 18.64 -2.78 20.08
C VAL A 72 17.54 -2.63 21.16
N ALA A 73 17.81 -3.02 22.40
CA ALA A 73 16.90 -2.78 23.53
C ALA A 73 16.86 -1.31 24.04
N GLN A 74 17.57 -0.37 23.40
CA GLN A 74 17.62 1.04 23.83
C GLN A 74 16.91 2.04 22.91
N ILE A 75 16.22 1.58 21.85
CA ILE A 75 15.36 2.46 21.05
C ILE A 75 13.91 2.03 21.28
N GLY A 76 13.29 2.55 22.35
CA GLY A 76 11.87 2.32 22.63
C GLY A 76 11.52 2.16 24.10
N ASN A 77 11.98 3.05 24.98
CA ASN A 77 11.44 3.15 26.32
C ASN A 77 10.64 4.47 26.46
N PRO A 78 9.34 4.51 26.12
CA PRO A 78 8.49 5.65 26.46
C PRO A 78 8.02 5.51 27.92
N ARG A 79 8.95 5.39 28.88
CA ARG A 79 8.60 5.39 30.31
C ARG A 79 8.73 6.80 30.87
N GLY A 80 7.65 7.54 30.68
CA GLY A 80 7.35 8.82 31.31
C GLY A 80 5.87 8.96 31.64
N ALA A 81 5.22 7.87 32.08
CA ALA A 81 3.85 7.91 32.60
C ALA A 81 3.71 6.91 33.75
N ALA A 82 3.04 7.34 34.82
CA ALA A 82 2.89 6.64 36.09
C ALA A 82 2.24 5.24 35.93
N PRO A 83 2.52 4.28 36.83
CA PRO A 83 1.99 2.93 36.71
C PRO A 83 0.51 2.92 37.13
N LEU A 84 -0.38 2.64 36.18
CA LEU A 84 -1.73 2.16 36.46
C LEU A 84 -1.72 0.64 36.32
N LYS A 85 -2.12 -0.04 37.40
CA LYS A 85 -2.20 -1.50 37.53
C LYS A 85 -3.15 -2.08 36.48
N ASP A 86 -2.61 -2.87 35.55
CA ASP A 86 -3.37 -3.83 34.76
C ASP A 86 -2.66 -5.20 34.81
N GLY A 87 -3.10 -6.05 35.75
CA GLY A 87 -2.51 -7.36 36.01
C GLY A 87 -2.69 -8.39 34.88
N ASN A 88 -3.36 -8.04 33.79
CA ASN A 88 -3.55 -8.89 32.61
C ASN A 88 -2.61 -8.53 31.44
N ARG A 89 -1.95 -7.36 31.52
CA ARG A 89 -1.03 -6.87 30.48
C ARG A 89 0.40 -7.29 30.76
N GLU A 90 0.80 -7.28 32.04
CA GLU A 90 2.11 -7.76 32.48
C GLU A 90 2.32 -9.26 32.17
N SER A 91 1.27 -10.09 32.17
CA SER A 91 1.38 -11.52 31.85
C SER A 91 1.60 -11.77 30.35
N VAL A 92 0.82 -11.13 29.47
CA VAL A 92 0.93 -11.32 28.01
C VAL A 92 2.26 -10.77 27.48
N GLU A 93 2.71 -9.60 27.96
CA GLU A 93 4.02 -9.03 27.59
C GLU A 93 5.19 -9.88 28.13
N SER A 94 5.05 -10.49 29.30
CA SER A 94 6.08 -11.40 29.86
C SER A 94 6.19 -12.69 29.05
N ASP A 95 5.07 -13.30 28.67
CA ASP A 95 5.04 -14.56 27.92
C ASP A 95 5.56 -14.38 26.48
N THR A 96 5.25 -13.25 25.85
CA THR A 96 5.73 -12.85 24.51
C THR A 96 7.25 -12.65 24.47
N SER A 97 7.80 -11.97 25.49
CA SER A 97 9.23 -11.71 25.63
C SER A 97 10.05 -12.99 25.83
N GLU A 98 9.59 -13.89 26.70
CA GLU A 98 10.26 -15.18 26.92
C GLU A 98 10.24 -16.05 25.66
N LEU A 99 9.09 -16.11 24.98
CA LEU A 99 8.92 -16.84 23.73
C LEU A 99 9.87 -16.33 22.64
N GLU A 100 10.04 -15.01 22.55
CA GLU A 100 10.93 -14.39 21.60
C GLU A 100 12.40 -14.78 21.83
N VAL A 101 12.86 -14.78 23.08
CA VAL A 101 14.21 -15.22 23.44
C VAL A 101 14.41 -16.69 23.05
N LEU A 102 13.41 -17.54 23.28
CA LEU A 102 13.48 -18.96 22.90
C LEU A 102 13.57 -19.15 21.38
N LEU A 103 12.77 -18.40 20.61
CA LEU A 103 12.82 -18.42 19.14
C LEU A 103 14.20 -17.98 18.62
N GLU A 104 14.81 -16.96 19.23
CA GLU A 104 16.17 -16.54 18.87
C GLU A 104 17.22 -17.63 19.12
N GLN A 105 17.10 -18.38 20.23
CA GLN A 105 17.99 -19.52 20.48
C GLN A 105 17.80 -20.65 19.46
N LEU A 106 16.55 -20.97 19.10
CA LEU A 106 16.24 -21.99 18.08
C LEU A 106 16.84 -21.61 16.71
N VAL A 107 16.73 -20.34 16.32
CA VAL A 107 17.34 -19.80 15.09
C VAL A 107 18.85 -20.01 15.10
N ILE A 108 19.53 -19.70 16.21
CA ILE A 108 20.99 -19.88 16.35
C ILE A 108 21.37 -21.36 16.24
N MET A 109 20.62 -22.23 16.91
CA MET A 109 20.85 -23.68 16.89
C MET A 109 20.65 -24.25 15.48
N SER A 110 19.56 -23.86 14.81
CA SER A 110 19.27 -24.26 13.43
C SER A 110 20.40 -23.85 12.49
N ARG A 111 20.77 -22.57 12.53
CA ARG A 111 21.82 -22.00 11.68
C ARG A 111 23.15 -22.71 11.87
N ARG A 112 23.57 -22.94 13.12
CA ARG A 112 24.82 -23.67 13.44
C ARG A 112 24.78 -25.11 12.95
N THR A 113 23.64 -25.79 13.12
CA THR A 113 23.46 -27.16 12.66
C THR A 113 23.52 -27.25 11.14
N ALA A 114 22.90 -26.32 10.43
CA ALA A 114 22.93 -26.24 8.97
C ALA A 114 24.34 -25.95 8.44
N MET A 115 25.07 -25.00 9.05
CA MET A 115 26.46 -24.71 8.69
C MET A 115 27.37 -25.92 8.93
N PHE A 116 27.23 -26.57 10.07
CA PHE A 116 28.01 -27.77 10.41
C PHE A 116 27.73 -28.90 9.41
N ARG A 117 26.47 -29.12 9.05
CA ARG A 117 26.07 -30.06 8.00
C ARG A 117 26.73 -29.72 6.67
N HIS A 118 26.65 -28.47 6.23
CA HIS A 118 27.26 -28.02 4.98
C HIS A 118 28.78 -28.23 4.97
N PHE A 119 29.45 -27.92 6.08
CA PHE A 119 30.88 -28.18 6.26
C PHE A 119 31.22 -29.68 6.15
N LEU A 120 30.46 -30.56 6.83
CA LEU A 120 30.67 -32.00 6.78
C LEU A 120 30.48 -32.56 5.36
N LEU A 121 29.40 -32.18 4.68
CA LEU A 121 29.12 -32.63 3.31
C LEU A 121 30.22 -32.20 2.34
N SER A 122 30.68 -30.96 2.46
CA SER A 122 31.79 -30.42 1.67
C SER A 122 33.09 -31.18 1.91
N ARG A 123 33.40 -31.53 3.17
CA ARG A 123 34.60 -32.29 3.54
C ARG A 123 34.56 -33.74 3.07
N LEU A 124 33.38 -34.35 3.06
CA LEU A 124 33.18 -35.74 2.62
C LEU A 124 33.13 -35.87 1.09
N GLY A 125 33.13 -34.76 0.35
CA GLY A 125 33.06 -34.78 -1.12
C GLY A 125 31.75 -35.37 -1.64
N ILE A 126 30.70 -35.39 -0.80
CA ILE A 126 29.38 -35.89 -1.16
C ILE A 126 28.71 -34.80 -1.99
N ALA A 127 28.78 -34.91 -3.31
CA ALA A 127 28.09 -34.02 -4.22
C ALA A 127 26.60 -34.38 -4.24
N THR A 128 25.78 -33.52 -3.62
CA THR A 128 24.36 -33.21 -3.90
C THR A 128 23.54 -34.33 -4.57
N ASP A 129 23.44 -35.50 -3.95
CA ASP A 129 22.50 -36.53 -4.40
C ASP A 129 21.37 -36.59 -3.36
N PHE A 130 20.38 -35.71 -3.56
CA PHE A 130 19.32 -35.34 -2.60
C PHE A 130 18.61 -36.54 -1.94
N GLU A 131 18.44 -37.64 -2.68
CA GLU A 131 17.81 -38.88 -2.23
C GLU A 131 18.71 -39.74 -1.32
N GLN A 132 20.04 -39.68 -1.51
CA GLN A 132 21.02 -40.34 -0.64
C GLN A 132 21.36 -39.49 0.58
N GLU A 133 21.21 -38.17 0.45
CA GLU A 133 21.35 -37.14 1.49
C GLU A 133 20.37 -37.38 2.66
N ARG A 134 19.08 -37.59 2.36
CA ARG A 134 18.01 -37.76 3.36
C ARG A 134 18.15 -39.03 4.20
N ARG A 135 18.74 -40.09 3.64
CA ARG A 135 18.99 -41.37 4.32
C ARG A 135 20.25 -41.37 5.20
N ARG A 136 21.05 -40.30 5.14
CA ARG A 136 22.30 -40.13 5.91
C ARG A 136 22.21 -39.00 6.94
N GLU A 137 21.01 -38.46 7.16
CA GLU A 137 20.80 -37.40 8.12
C GLU A 137 21.11 -37.92 9.53
N GLY A 138 22.17 -37.38 10.13
CA GLY A 138 22.56 -37.75 11.48
C GLY A 138 21.48 -37.39 12.50
N PRO A 139 21.42 -38.06 13.66
CA PRO A 139 20.39 -37.83 14.67
C PRO A 139 20.21 -36.36 15.08
N LEU A 140 21.32 -35.59 15.09
CA LEU A 140 21.29 -34.15 15.39
C LEU A 140 20.45 -33.35 14.38
N TYR A 141 20.55 -33.66 13.09
CA TYR A 141 19.84 -32.93 12.05
C TYR A 141 18.34 -33.25 12.09
N LEU A 142 17.98 -34.52 12.30
CA LEU A 142 16.58 -34.94 12.46
C LEU A 142 15.94 -34.26 13.69
N MET A 143 16.64 -34.24 14.82
CA MET A 143 16.16 -33.54 16.01
C MET A 143 16.01 -32.03 15.78
N MET A 144 16.91 -31.42 14.99
CA MET A 144 16.78 -30.01 14.63
C MET A 144 15.60 -29.76 13.69
N GLN A 145 15.31 -30.65 12.74
CA GLN A 145 14.10 -30.55 11.90
C GLN A 145 12.82 -30.63 12.72
N GLU A 146 12.75 -31.54 13.71
CA GLU A 146 11.61 -31.61 14.64
C GLU A 146 11.45 -30.30 15.44
N LEU A 147 12.56 -29.74 15.94
CA LEU A 147 12.56 -28.44 16.63
C LEU A 147 12.14 -27.29 15.69
N MET A 148 12.52 -27.33 14.41
CA MET A 148 12.08 -26.34 13.43
C MET A 148 10.59 -26.45 13.11
N GLY A 149 10.02 -27.66 13.16
CA GLY A 149 8.57 -27.84 13.12
C GLY A 149 7.86 -27.11 14.28
N MET A 150 8.43 -27.17 15.48
CA MET A 150 7.91 -26.43 16.65
C MET A 150 8.13 -24.92 16.52
N TYR A 151 9.29 -24.48 16.00
CA TYR A 151 9.59 -23.07 15.72
C TYR A 151 8.47 -22.42 14.90
N VAL A 152 8.00 -23.07 13.84
CA VAL A 152 6.94 -22.53 12.97
C VAL A 152 5.66 -22.22 13.76
N LEU A 153 5.24 -23.13 14.65
CA LEU A 153 4.05 -22.96 15.48
C LEU A 153 4.22 -21.84 16.51
N LEU A 154 5.40 -21.78 17.13
CA LEU A 154 5.74 -20.75 18.11
C LEU A 154 5.82 -19.36 17.47
N GLU A 155 6.38 -19.27 16.26
CA GLU A 155 6.48 -18.04 15.48
C GLU A 155 5.08 -17.55 15.07
N GLN A 156 4.18 -18.46 14.66
CA GLN A 156 2.78 -18.12 14.40
C GLN A 156 2.09 -17.56 15.66
N HIS A 157 2.31 -18.21 16.81
CA HIS A 157 1.70 -17.79 18.07
C HIS A 157 2.19 -16.41 18.51
N LEU A 158 3.52 -16.18 18.45
CA LEU A 158 4.12 -14.88 18.74
C LEU A 158 3.55 -13.80 17.82
N LEU A 159 3.56 -14.04 16.50
CA LEU A 159 3.08 -13.07 15.53
C LEU A 159 1.60 -12.69 15.77
N HIS A 160 0.76 -13.66 16.15
CA HIS A 160 -0.64 -13.40 16.49
C HIS A 160 -0.78 -12.62 17.80
N GLY A 161 0.01 -12.95 18.82
CA GLY A 161 0.06 -12.22 20.09
C GLY A 161 0.47 -10.76 19.91
N GLU A 162 1.51 -10.51 19.12
CA GLU A 162 1.97 -9.16 18.78
C GLU A 162 0.91 -8.35 18.03
N TRP A 163 0.16 -8.98 17.12
CA TRP A 163 -0.96 -8.34 16.45
C TRP A 163 -2.08 -7.96 17.44
N LEU A 164 -2.46 -8.86 18.37
CA LEU A 164 -3.45 -8.56 19.40
C LEU A 164 -2.99 -7.41 20.32
N ALA A 165 -1.72 -7.38 20.68
CA ALA A 165 -1.14 -6.28 21.45
C ALA A 165 -1.22 -4.95 20.66
N ALA A 166 -0.95 -4.98 19.36
CA ALA A 166 -1.11 -3.83 18.48
C ALA A 166 -2.55 -3.31 18.46
N ARG A 167 -3.54 -4.22 18.42
CA ARG A 167 -4.97 -3.86 18.46
C ARG A 167 -5.35 -3.21 19.80
N ALA A 168 -4.87 -3.76 20.91
CA ALA A 168 -5.16 -3.18 22.24
C ALA A 168 -4.57 -1.76 22.42
N LEU A 169 -3.45 -1.45 21.74
CA LEU A 169 -2.91 -0.08 21.69
C LEU A 169 -3.83 0.88 20.95
N GLU A 170 -4.59 0.41 19.97
CA GLU A 170 -5.56 1.24 19.25
C GLU A 170 -6.72 1.64 20.15
N ASP A 171 -7.33 0.66 20.83
CA ASP A 171 -8.48 0.88 21.73
C ASP A 171 -8.17 1.87 22.85
N THR A 172 -6.93 1.86 23.35
CA THR A 172 -6.46 2.78 24.40
C THR A 172 -6.12 4.18 23.88
N THR A 173 -5.66 4.28 22.63
CA THR A 173 -5.34 5.57 21.99
C THR A 173 -6.61 6.32 21.60
N GLU A 174 -7.67 5.61 21.18
CA GLU A 174 -8.96 6.22 20.88
C GLU A 174 -9.66 6.80 22.12
N GLN A 175 -9.54 6.12 23.27
CA GLN A 175 -10.16 6.56 24.53
C GLN A 175 -9.49 7.79 25.15
N THR A 176 -8.22 8.05 24.82
CA THR A 176 -7.46 9.17 25.40
C THR A 176 -7.61 10.48 24.62
N GLY A 177 -8.46 10.52 23.59
CA GLY A 177 -8.87 11.76 22.92
C GLY A 177 -7.69 12.59 22.42
N SER A 178 -6.60 11.94 21.98
CA SER A 178 -5.40 12.67 21.62
C SER A 178 -5.67 13.51 20.37
N ASP A 179 -5.82 14.81 20.59
CA ASP A 179 -5.95 15.86 19.58
C ASP A 179 -4.63 16.12 18.84
N GLN A 180 -3.76 15.10 18.77
CA GLN A 180 -2.50 15.21 18.05
C GLN A 180 -2.77 15.27 16.55
N PRO A 181 -2.11 16.19 15.84
CA PRO A 181 -2.22 16.27 14.39
C PRO A 181 -1.83 14.93 13.79
N ILE A 182 -2.62 14.43 12.82
CA ILE A 182 -2.22 13.31 11.99
C ILE A 182 -0.97 13.77 11.24
N ASP A 183 0.17 13.20 11.59
CA ASP A 183 1.42 13.49 10.90
C ASP A 183 1.40 12.77 9.54
N ARG A 184 1.84 13.47 8.49
CA ARG A 184 1.64 13.11 7.08
C ARG A 184 2.16 11.71 6.72
N ASP A 185 3.27 11.33 7.34
CA ASP A 185 4.05 10.15 7.01
C ASP A 185 3.95 9.05 8.08
N GLN A 186 3.17 9.27 9.15
CA GLN A 186 3.00 8.30 10.21
C GLN A 186 1.70 7.53 10.01
N ALA A 187 1.84 6.23 9.76
CA ALA A 187 0.73 5.33 9.96
C ALA A 187 0.33 5.32 11.44
N SER A 188 -0.85 4.82 11.74
CA SER A 188 -1.22 4.56 13.11
C SER A 188 -0.18 3.64 13.77
N LYS A 189 0.15 3.95 15.03
CA LYS A 189 1.08 3.13 15.84
C LYS A 189 0.77 1.63 15.81
N PRO A 190 -0.52 1.19 15.83
CA PRO A 190 -0.87 -0.22 15.65
C PRO A 190 -0.39 -0.82 14.34
N VAL A 191 -0.51 -0.10 13.22
CA VAL A 191 -0.02 -0.56 11.90
C VAL A 191 1.50 -0.64 11.91
N GLU A 192 2.19 0.39 12.39
CA GLU A 192 3.65 0.39 12.49
C GLU A 192 4.16 -0.78 13.33
N TYR A 193 3.54 -1.02 14.48
CA TYR A 193 3.88 -2.13 15.37
C TYR A 193 3.65 -3.50 14.72
N THR A 194 2.50 -3.67 14.05
CA THR A 194 2.18 -4.91 13.33
C THR A 194 3.22 -5.22 12.26
N PHE A 195 3.59 -4.22 11.45
CA PHE A 195 4.59 -4.41 10.39
C PHE A 195 6.02 -4.53 10.93
N TYR A 196 6.33 -3.95 12.09
CA TYR A 196 7.57 -4.19 12.81
C TYR A 196 7.66 -5.66 13.25
N ALA A 197 6.61 -6.21 13.86
CA ALA A 197 6.54 -7.60 14.28
C ALA A 197 6.68 -8.57 13.08
N ILE A 198 5.97 -8.30 11.98
CA ILE A 198 6.10 -9.07 10.73
C ILE A 198 7.55 -9.05 10.22
N LYS A 199 8.16 -7.86 10.14
CA LYS A 199 9.54 -7.73 9.66
C LYS A 199 10.52 -8.51 10.53
N ARG A 200 10.35 -8.48 11.86
CA ARG A 200 11.19 -9.23 12.80
C ARG A 200 11.02 -10.73 12.64
N SER A 201 9.77 -11.19 12.51
CA SER A 201 9.42 -12.59 12.27
C SER A 201 10.05 -13.15 10.99
N VAL A 202 9.89 -12.43 9.88
CA VAL A 202 10.54 -12.79 8.60
C VAL A 202 12.07 -12.76 8.72
N GLY A 203 12.63 -11.76 9.42
CA GLY A 203 14.06 -11.67 9.68
C GLY A 203 14.62 -12.89 10.41
N ARG A 204 13.93 -13.35 11.48
CA ARG A 204 14.30 -14.58 12.20
C ARG A 204 14.23 -15.82 11.30
N ALA A 205 13.16 -15.96 10.52
CA ALA A 205 12.98 -17.12 9.65
C ALA A 205 14.06 -17.20 8.56
N ILE A 206 14.50 -16.06 8.01
CA ILE A 206 15.64 -15.98 7.09
C ILE A 206 16.93 -16.42 7.80
N GLN A 207 17.15 -15.96 9.04
CA GLN A 207 18.35 -16.30 9.82
C GLN A 207 18.40 -17.77 10.27
N ALA A 208 17.25 -18.46 10.34
CA ALA A 208 17.17 -19.86 10.72
C ALA A 208 17.88 -20.80 9.72
N TYR A 209 18.20 -20.30 8.52
CA TYR A 209 18.84 -21.07 7.44
C TYR A 209 18.01 -22.28 7.00
N ASP A 210 16.69 -22.21 7.19
CA ASP A 210 15.75 -23.27 6.81
C ASP A 210 14.70 -22.71 5.83
N PRO A 211 14.72 -23.14 4.55
CA PRO A 211 13.79 -22.66 3.54
C PRO A 211 12.34 -23.09 3.84
N GLU A 212 12.10 -24.21 4.53
CA GLU A 212 10.76 -24.65 4.89
C GLU A 212 10.17 -23.78 6.00
N ALA A 213 10.97 -23.45 7.02
CA ALA A 213 10.59 -22.51 8.06
C ALA A 213 10.27 -21.12 7.48
N LEU A 214 11.09 -20.61 6.55
CA LEU A 214 10.82 -19.35 5.87
C LEU A 214 9.50 -19.38 5.09
N CYS A 215 9.26 -20.42 4.29
CA CYS A 215 7.99 -20.60 3.58
C CYS A 215 6.80 -20.59 4.54
N ALA A 216 6.88 -21.34 5.65
CA ALA A 216 5.81 -21.44 6.62
C ALA A 216 5.56 -20.10 7.33
N THR A 217 6.62 -19.40 7.76
CA THR A 217 6.51 -18.05 8.35
C THR A 217 5.87 -17.06 7.37
N LEU A 218 6.27 -17.08 6.09
CA LEU A 218 5.65 -16.20 5.08
C LEU A 218 4.18 -16.54 4.85
N ASN A 219 3.79 -17.80 4.89
CA ASN A 219 2.38 -18.20 4.85
C ASN A 219 1.60 -17.69 6.07
N HIS A 220 2.18 -17.75 7.27
CA HIS A 220 1.56 -17.18 8.47
C HIS A 220 1.41 -15.66 8.38
N VAL A 221 2.43 -14.96 7.89
CA VAL A 221 2.37 -13.52 7.61
C VAL A 221 1.28 -13.21 6.59
N ASN A 222 1.22 -13.96 5.49
CA ASN A 222 0.19 -13.76 4.47
C ASN A 222 -1.23 -13.99 5.03
N GLY A 223 -1.41 -15.04 5.85
CA GLY A 223 -2.67 -15.31 6.56
C GLY A 223 -3.08 -14.18 7.52
N LEU A 224 -2.12 -13.58 8.24
CA LEU A 224 -2.37 -12.43 9.10
C LEU A 224 -2.79 -11.19 8.30
N LEU A 225 -2.09 -10.93 7.18
CA LEU A 225 -2.35 -9.77 6.32
C LEU A 225 -3.71 -9.87 5.63
N THR A 226 -4.01 -11.02 5.02
CA THR A 226 -5.25 -11.24 4.25
C THR A 226 -6.49 -11.40 5.13
N GLY A 227 -6.36 -11.94 6.33
CA GLY A 227 -7.49 -12.10 7.25
C GLY A 227 -7.59 -10.92 8.23
N PRO A 228 -7.04 -11.04 9.45
CA PRO A 228 -7.31 -10.08 10.51
C PRO A 228 -6.94 -8.63 10.18
N CYS A 229 -5.83 -8.38 9.48
CA CYS A 229 -5.37 -7.03 9.18
C CYS A 229 -6.28 -6.33 8.14
N LEU A 230 -6.51 -6.99 6.99
CA LEU A 230 -7.38 -6.46 5.94
C LEU A 230 -8.83 -6.29 6.39
N GLU A 231 -9.38 -7.27 7.11
CA GLU A 231 -10.73 -7.17 7.67
C GLU A 231 -10.86 -5.98 8.62
N ASN A 232 -9.86 -5.75 9.47
CA ASN A 232 -9.87 -4.64 10.41
C ASN A 232 -9.87 -3.29 9.70
N LEU A 233 -8.92 -3.08 8.77
CA LEU A 233 -8.85 -1.83 8.02
C LEU A 233 -10.12 -1.60 7.18
N THR A 234 -10.70 -2.67 6.64
CA THR A 234 -11.97 -2.58 5.91
C THR A 234 -13.12 -2.14 6.82
N LYS A 235 -13.22 -2.70 8.02
CA LYS A 235 -14.25 -2.31 9.01
C LYS A 235 -14.07 -0.86 9.47
N GLN A 236 -12.83 -0.43 9.71
CA GLN A 236 -12.52 0.96 10.07
C GLN A 236 -12.94 1.91 8.95
N LEU A 237 -12.55 1.62 7.71
CA LEU A 237 -12.93 2.44 6.56
C LEU A 237 -14.45 2.52 6.40
N GLN A 238 -15.17 1.41 6.52
CA GLN A 238 -16.63 1.38 6.41
C GLN A 238 -17.33 2.16 7.53
N THR A 239 -16.78 2.16 8.74
CA THR A 239 -17.32 2.88 9.90
C THR A 239 -17.11 4.39 9.74
N GLU A 240 -15.95 4.78 9.21
CA GLU A 240 -15.55 6.17 9.01
C GLU A 240 -16.06 6.78 7.70
N LEU A 241 -16.61 5.97 6.79
CA LEU A 241 -17.26 6.50 5.59
C LEU A 241 -18.51 7.26 6.05
N PRO A 242 -18.58 8.59 5.83
CA PRO A 242 -19.75 9.35 6.21
C PRO A 242 -20.93 8.82 5.42
N SER A 243 -21.91 8.22 6.11
CA SER A 243 -23.17 7.90 5.46
C SER A 243 -23.73 9.23 4.92
N LEU A 244 -23.91 9.30 3.60
CA LEU A 244 -24.37 10.50 2.89
C LEU A 244 -25.72 11.02 3.44
N SER A 245 -26.42 10.21 4.26
CA SER A 245 -27.65 10.56 4.97
C SER A 245 -27.47 11.45 6.21
N ILE A 246 -26.28 11.54 6.81
CA ILE A 246 -26.06 12.33 8.05
C ILE A 246 -25.69 13.80 7.74
N PHE A 247 -25.23 14.10 6.53
CA PHE A 247 -25.08 15.49 6.08
C PHE A 247 -26.45 16.10 5.84
N ASN A 248 -27.05 16.60 6.93
CA ASN A 248 -28.33 17.30 6.89
C ASN A 248 -28.17 18.52 5.97
N PRO A 249 -28.88 18.58 4.83
CA PRO A 249 -28.76 19.71 3.90
C PRO A 249 -29.06 21.05 4.58
N ALA A 250 -29.79 21.05 5.69
CA ALA A 250 -30.02 22.23 6.52
C ALA A 250 -28.73 22.82 7.13
N GLN A 251 -27.72 22.02 7.49
CA GLN A 251 -26.45 22.54 8.02
C GLN A 251 -25.58 23.18 6.93
N MET A 252 -25.75 22.78 5.67
CA MET A 252 -25.08 23.43 4.53
C MET A 252 -25.66 24.82 4.21
N VAL A 253 -26.92 25.07 4.56
CA VAL A 253 -27.58 26.39 4.38
C VAL A 253 -27.01 27.44 5.34
N PHE A 254 -26.45 27.04 6.48
CA PHE A 254 -25.91 27.96 7.50
C PHE A 254 -24.42 28.31 7.35
N GLY A 255 -23.79 27.98 6.21
CA GLY A 255 -22.44 28.49 5.90
C GLY A 255 -21.33 27.93 6.81
N HIS A 256 -21.54 26.78 7.45
CA HIS A 256 -20.46 26.12 8.16
C HIS A 256 -19.41 25.64 7.15
N SER A 257 -18.21 26.21 7.25
CA SER A 257 -17.04 25.82 6.47
C SER A 257 -16.77 24.33 6.64
N PHE A 258 -16.32 23.68 5.56
CA PHE A 258 -15.78 22.33 5.62
C PHE A 258 -14.72 22.25 6.74
N LYS A 259 -14.86 21.23 7.60
CA LYS A 259 -13.96 20.98 8.73
C LYS A 259 -13.25 19.65 8.50
N VAL A 260 -11.94 19.69 8.30
CA VAL A 260 -11.13 18.49 8.04
C VAL A 260 -11.24 17.49 9.20
N GLU A 261 -11.53 17.96 10.41
CA GLU A 261 -11.74 17.11 11.59
C GLU A 261 -12.83 16.06 11.37
N THR A 262 -13.82 16.34 10.51
CA THR A 262 -14.88 15.38 10.14
C THR A 262 -14.37 14.23 9.29
N LEU A 263 -13.21 14.38 8.64
CA LEU A 263 -12.56 13.36 7.83
C LEU A 263 -11.40 12.67 8.56
N ARG A 264 -11.12 13.03 9.82
CA ARG A 264 -9.92 12.59 10.54
C ARG A 264 -9.79 11.05 10.56
N GLY A 265 -10.85 10.32 10.91
CA GLY A 265 -10.83 8.86 10.94
C GLY A 265 -10.71 8.23 9.54
N LEU A 266 -11.37 8.81 8.54
CA LEU A 266 -11.26 8.37 7.15
C LEU A 266 -9.86 8.58 6.56
N ILE A 267 -9.24 9.73 6.84
CA ILE A 267 -7.86 10.05 6.45
C ILE A 267 -6.89 9.07 7.10
N ARG A 268 -7.02 8.83 8.41
CA ARG A 268 -6.19 7.85 9.13
C ARG A 268 -6.29 6.46 8.50
N SER A 269 -7.51 5.95 8.32
CA SER A 269 -7.75 4.62 7.76
C SER A 269 -7.19 4.49 6.33
N THR A 270 -7.28 5.57 5.55
CA THR A 270 -6.72 5.65 4.19
C THR A 270 -5.20 5.58 4.20
N ASN A 271 -4.54 6.37 5.05
CA ASN A 271 -3.09 6.37 5.20
C ASN A 271 -2.59 5.02 5.71
N ASP A 272 -3.31 4.40 6.64
CA ASP A 272 -2.98 3.09 7.19
C ASP A 272 -3.03 2.00 6.12
N ALA A 273 -4.08 1.97 5.30
CA ALA A 273 -4.20 1.05 4.18
C ALA A 273 -3.07 1.25 3.16
N GLN A 274 -2.77 2.50 2.81
CA GLN A 274 -1.69 2.79 1.86
C GLN A 274 -0.31 2.41 2.40
N THR A 275 -0.03 2.76 3.66
CA THR A 275 1.25 2.45 4.31
C THR A 275 1.41 0.93 4.47
N SER A 276 0.32 0.22 4.77
CA SER A 276 0.31 -1.25 4.78
C SER A 276 0.69 -1.84 3.42
N SER A 277 0.12 -1.31 2.32
CA SER A 277 0.50 -1.71 0.96
C SER A 277 2.00 -1.48 0.69
N LEU A 278 2.53 -0.32 1.08
CA LEU A 278 3.95 0.01 0.92
C LEU A 278 4.86 -0.91 1.73
N TYR A 279 4.50 -1.24 2.97
CA TYR A 279 5.28 -2.17 3.79
C TYR A 279 5.31 -3.57 3.21
N VAL A 280 4.18 -4.09 2.73
CA VAL A 280 4.14 -5.41 2.06
C VAL A 280 5.00 -5.40 0.80
N ARG A 281 4.88 -4.38 -0.06
CA ARG A 281 5.73 -4.23 -1.26
C ARG A 281 7.21 -4.16 -0.92
N ARG A 282 7.58 -3.43 0.13
CA ARG A 282 8.98 -3.33 0.60
C ARG A 282 9.49 -4.66 1.15
N LEU A 283 8.65 -5.41 1.87
CA LEU A 283 8.97 -6.73 2.38
C LEU A 283 9.30 -7.70 1.22
N ILE A 284 8.45 -7.73 0.19
CA ILE A 284 8.59 -8.58 -1.00
C ILE A 284 9.77 -8.14 -1.89
N GLY A 285 9.89 -6.84 -2.16
CA GLY A 285 10.83 -6.31 -3.15
C GLY A 285 12.24 -6.06 -2.61
N VAL A 286 12.40 -5.89 -1.30
CA VAL A 286 13.68 -5.50 -0.69
C VAL A 286 14.09 -6.43 0.44
N THR A 287 13.26 -6.57 1.48
CA THR A 287 13.68 -7.25 2.72
C THR A 287 13.93 -8.75 2.49
N ILE A 288 12.98 -9.45 1.87
CA ILE A 288 13.10 -10.89 1.62
C ILE A 288 14.24 -11.20 0.64
N PRO A 289 14.33 -10.57 -0.57
CA PRO A 289 15.41 -10.86 -1.50
C PRO A 289 16.80 -10.55 -0.94
N LYS A 290 16.95 -9.42 -0.23
CA LYS A 290 18.20 -9.05 0.43
C LYS A 290 18.59 -10.08 1.48
N GLY A 291 17.65 -10.45 2.35
CA GLY A 291 17.91 -11.42 3.41
C GLY A 291 18.24 -12.81 2.88
N ILE A 292 17.57 -13.28 1.82
CA ILE A 292 17.88 -14.56 1.17
C ILE A 292 19.30 -14.55 0.57
N SER A 293 19.66 -13.47 -0.11
CA SER A 293 21.00 -13.29 -0.70
C SER A 293 22.09 -13.29 0.38
N GLU A 294 21.88 -12.55 1.48
CA GLU A 294 22.80 -12.49 2.62
C GLU A 294 22.91 -13.81 3.36
N ALA A 295 21.80 -14.54 3.49
CA ALA A 295 21.75 -15.83 4.16
C ALA A 295 22.20 -17.00 3.28
N GLN A 296 22.42 -16.82 1.97
CA GLN A 296 22.81 -17.90 1.04
C GLN A 296 21.89 -19.14 1.10
N LEU A 297 20.58 -18.91 1.26
CA LEU A 297 19.59 -19.98 1.37
C LEU A 297 19.55 -20.85 0.10
N PRO A 298 19.34 -22.18 0.21
CA PRO A 298 19.24 -23.06 -0.94
C PRO A 298 18.08 -22.68 -1.87
N GLU A 299 18.29 -22.74 -3.19
CA GLU A 299 17.26 -22.43 -4.22
C GLU A 299 16.06 -23.40 -4.23
N SER A 300 16.02 -24.41 -3.35
CA SER A 300 15.02 -25.48 -3.35
C SER A 300 13.61 -25.04 -2.89
N ALA A 301 13.45 -23.88 -2.26
CA ALA A 301 12.13 -23.34 -1.94
C ALA A 301 11.62 -22.41 -3.04
N SER A 302 10.57 -22.83 -3.74
CA SER A 302 9.79 -21.94 -4.59
C SER A 302 8.99 -20.97 -3.71
N LEU A 303 9.56 -19.79 -3.43
CA LEU A 303 8.88 -18.70 -2.73
C LEU A 303 7.96 -17.90 -3.64
N ALA A 304 8.11 -18.05 -4.96
CA ALA A 304 7.34 -17.34 -5.98
C ALA A 304 5.81 -17.35 -5.73
N PRO A 305 5.14 -18.48 -5.46
CA PRO A 305 3.69 -18.48 -5.20
C PRO A 305 3.31 -17.62 -3.99
N ILE A 306 4.05 -17.74 -2.89
CA ILE A 306 3.77 -17.01 -1.64
C ILE A 306 3.97 -15.50 -1.84
N LEU A 307 5.05 -15.11 -2.53
CA LEU A 307 5.32 -13.71 -2.84
C LEU A 307 4.27 -13.11 -3.78
N MET A 308 3.75 -13.90 -4.72
CA MET A 308 2.65 -13.48 -5.61
C MET A 308 1.35 -13.28 -4.84
N GLU A 309 1.04 -14.14 -3.86
CA GLU A 309 -0.14 -13.96 -2.99
C GLU A 309 0.00 -12.71 -2.12
N MET A 310 1.16 -12.51 -1.48
CA MET A 310 1.42 -11.30 -0.69
C MET A 310 1.35 -10.04 -1.55
N GLN A 311 1.79 -10.11 -2.82
CA GLN A 311 1.66 -9.00 -3.76
C GLN A 311 0.19 -8.69 -4.06
N ALA A 312 -0.66 -9.71 -4.20
CA ALA A 312 -2.11 -9.51 -4.32
C ALA A 312 -2.69 -8.85 -3.07
N THR A 313 -2.26 -9.25 -1.87
CA THR A 313 -2.67 -8.58 -0.61
C THR A 313 -2.24 -7.11 -0.56
N ALA A 314 -1.04 -6.79 -1.05
CA ALA A 314 -0.60 -5.41 -1.17
C ALA A 314 -1.49 -4.60 -2.12
N GLU A 315 -1.97 -5.21 -3.20
CA GLU A 315 -2.92 -4.60 -4.13
C GLU A 315 -4.30 -4.39 -3.49
N GLU A 316 -4.77 -5.31 -2.66
CA GLU A 316 -6.02 -5.16 -1.90
C GLU A 316 -5.95 -4.00 -0.91
N PHE A 317 -4.85 -3.85 -0.15
CA PHE A 317 -4.63 -2.68 0.69
C PHE A 317 -4.60 -1.37 -0.11
N GLN A 318 -3.97 -1.37 -1.30
CA GLN A 318 -3.97 -0.20 -2.17
C GLN A 318 -5.38 0.14 -2.65
N GLN A 319 -6.18 -0.86 -3.03
CA GLN A 319 -7.57 -0.65 -3.43
C GLN A 319 -8.40 -0.08 -2.29
N LEU A 320 -8.18 -0.55 -1.06
CA LEU A 320 -8.85 -0.02 0.12
C LEU A 320 -8.48 1.44 0.38
N ALA A 321 -7.20 1.81 0.23
CA ALA A 321 -6.77 3.21 0.31
C ALA A 321 -7.46 4.07 -0.77
N SER A 322 -7.49 3.62 -2.02
CA SER A 322 -8.20 4.33 -3.10
C SER A 322 -9.72 4.47 -2.84
N GLN A 323 -10.35 3.50 -2.17
CA GLN A 323 -11.74 3.64 -1.72
C GLN A 323 -11.90 4.75 -0.67
N GLY A 324 -10.97 4.84 0.28
CA GLY A 324 -10.94 5.92 1.28
C GLY A 324 -10.76 7.29 0.65
N ILE A 325 -9.84 7.42 -0.31
CA ILE A 325 -9.59 8.66 -1.07
C ILE A 325 -10.85 9.09 -1.84
N ARG A 326 -11.57 8.13 -2.45
CA ARG A 326 -12.86 8.41 -3.08
C ARG A 326 -13.91 8.88 -2.07
N GLY A 327 -13.94 8.31 -0.86
CA GLY A 327 -14.82 8.77 0.22
C GLY A 327 -14.53 10.21 0.66
N ILE A 328 -13.24 10.55 0.81
CA ILE A 328 -12.75 11.91 1.08
C ILE A 328 -13.21 12.85 -0.03
N PHE A 329 -12.96 12.49 -1.29
CA PHE A 329 -13.35 13.26 -2.46
C PHE A 329 -14.87 13.50 -2.51
N GLN A 330 -15.70 12.47 -2.27
CA GLN A 330 -17.16 12.65 -2.27
C GLN A 330 -17.61 13.63 -1.18
N THR A 331 -16.97 13.58 -0.02
CA THR A 331 -17.29 14.52 1.08
C THR A 331 -16.84 15.94 0.75
N LEU A 332 -15.66 16.12 0.17
CA LEU A 332 -15.20 17.42 -0.33
C LEU A 332 -16.12 17.96 -1.41
N ARG A 333 -16.58 17.08 -2.31
CA ARG A 333 -17.49 17.45 -3.38
C ARG A 333 -18.77 18.05 -2.82
N THR A 334 -19.45 17.32 -1.94
CA THR A 334 -20.74 17.75 -1.38
C THR A 334 -20.60 18.97 -0.46
N SER A 335 -19.51 19.08 0.30
CA SER A 335 -19.36 20.12 1.34
C SER A 335 -18.62 21.38 0.91
N ALA A 336 -17.73 21.32 -0.10
CA ALA A 336 -16.86 22.43 -0.49
C ALA A 336 -16.89 22.69 -2.00
N LEU A 337 -16.57 21.70 -2.83
CA LEU A 337 -16.31 21.92 -4.25
C LEU A 337 -17.55 22.44 -5.00
N GLU A 338 -18.74 21.90 -4.71
CA GLU A 338 -19.98 22.38 -5.35
C GLU A 338 -20.28 23.84 -4.98
N ARG A 339 -20.05 24.24 -3.72
CA ARG A 339 -20.20 25.65 -3.28
C ARG A 339 -19.17 26.56 -3.97
N VAL A 340 -17.93 26.12 -4.06
CA VAL A 340 -16.84 26.85 -4.73
C VAL A 340 -17.16 27.05 -6.21
N ALA A 341 -17.66 26.02 -6.90
CA ALA A 341 -18.11 26.15 -8.29
C ALA A 341 -19.21 27.19 -8.44
N GLU A 342 -20.24 27.17 -7.57
CA GLU A 342 -21.30 28.17 -7.59
C GLU A 342 -20.79 29.60 -7.32
N GLN A 343 -19.84 29.78 -6.41
CA GLN A 343 -19.24 31.08 -6.08
C GLN A 343 -18.38 31.62 -7.22
N ALA A 344 -17.53 30.78 -7.82
CA ALA A 344 -16.69 31.17 -8.95
C ALA A 344 -17.54 31.60 -10.16
N LEU A 345 -18.71 30.98 -10.35
CA LEU A 345 -19.66 31.30 -11.41
C LEU A 345 -20.50 32.56 -11.16
N ARG A 346 -20.50 33.13 -9.94
CA ARG A 346 -21.26 34.34 -9.58
C ARG A 346 -20.49 35.65 -9.78
N VAL A 347 -19.24 35.62 -10.26
CA VAL A 347 -18.44 36.84 -10.44
C VAL A 347 -19.07 37.70 -11.55
N PRO A 348 -19.55 38.93 -11.25
CA PRO A 348 -20.10 39.82 -12.26
C PRO A 348 -18.98 40.30 -13.20
N ALA A 349 -19.24 40.26 -14.51
CA ALA A 349 -18.35 40.84 -15.50
C ALA A 349 -18.20 42.35 -15.22
N PRO A 350 -16.97 42.89 -15.16
CA PRO A 350 -16.73 44.27 -14.79
C PRO A 350 -16.98 45.23 -15.98
N SER A 351 -18.14 45.20 -16.65
CA SER A 351 -18.47 46.22 -17.69
C SER A 351 -19.88 46.17 -18.32
N SER A 352 -20.97 45.86 -17.61
CA SER A 352 -22.29 46.23 -18.15
C SER A 352 -23.27 46.68 -17.06
N SER A 353 -23.53 47.99 -17.07
CA SER A 353 -24.68 48.57 -16.42
C SER A 353 -25.97 47.91 -16.93
N ALA A 354 -26.80 47.45 -15.99
CA ALA A 354 -28.22 47.15 -16.18
C ALA A 354 -28.55 46.09 -17.24
N THR A 355 -28.55 44.82 -16.84
CA THR A 355 -29.69 43.91 -17.02
C THR A 355 -29.43 42.63 -16.23
N ASN A 356 -30.48 42.10 -15.60
CA ASN A 356 -30.49 40.87 -14.79
C ASN A 356 -30.25 39.60 -15.61
N ALA A 357 -29.32 39.62 -16.57
CA ALA A 357 -28.82 38.42 -17.21
C ALA A 357 -27.83 37.79 -16.24
N SER A 358 -28.19 36.63 -15.69
CA SER A 358 -27.25 35.67 -15.11
C SER A 358 -25.95 35.72 -15.90
N ALA A 359 -24.85 36.11 -15.26
CA ALA A 359 -23.54 36.27 -15.89
C ALA A 359 -23.09 34.90 -16.42
N ALA A 360 -23.54 34.57 -17.62
CA ALA A 360 -23.09 33.39 -18.32
C ALA A 360 -21.64 33.65 -18.71
N TRP A 361 -20.77 32.77 -18.27
CA TRP A 361 -19.42 32.64 -18.80
C TRP A 361 -19.48 32.80 -20.32
N SER A 362 -18.76 33.78 -20.87
CA SER A 362 -18.76 34.08 -22.31
C SER A 362 -17.33 34.21 -22.80
N TYR A 363 -17.00 33.49 -23.86
CA TYR A 363 -15.73 33.62 -24.59
C TYR A 363 -15.91 34.50 -25.84
N GLN A 364 -16.84 35.45 -25.82
CA GLN A 364 -16.87 36.53 -26.81
C GLN A 364 -15.99 37.69 -26.33
N ILE A 365 -14.72 37.64 -26.71
CA ILE A 365 -13.70 38.60 -26.25
C ILE A 365 -13.41 39.61 -27.37
N SER A 366 -13.44 40.90 -27.07
CA SER A 366 -12.99 41.94 -28.01
C SER A 366 -11.48 42.13 -27.93
N GLU A 367 -10.83 42.64 -28.98
CA GLU A 367 -9.39 42.93 -28.95
C GLU A 367 -9.00 43.86 -27.79
N SER A 368 -9.86 44.81 -27.43
CA SER A 368 -9.65 45.73 -26.30
C SER A 368 -9.72 45.07 -24.92
N THR A 369 -10.32 43.89 -24.81
CA THR A 369 -10.50 43.17 -23.54
C THR A 369 -9.68 41.88 -23.47
N TYR A 370 -9.02 41.50 -24.57
CA TYR A 370 -8.14 40.34 -24.61
C TYR A 370 -6.91 40.57 -23.73
N GLN A 371 -6.69 39.65 -22.80
CA GLN A 371 -5.49 39.59 -21.98
C GLN A 371 -4.81 38.24 -22.17
N PRO A 372 -3.48 38.20 -22.37
CA PRO A 372 -2.75 36.95 -22.41
C PRO A 372 -2.69 36.36 -20.99
N GLY A 373 -3.27 35.17 -20.79
CA GLY A 373 -3.28 34.48 -19.50
C GLY A 373 -4.63 33.84 -19.18
N PRO A 374 -4.76 33.22 -17.99
CA PRO A 374 -6.04 32.67 -17.55
C PRO A 374 -7.03 33.80 -17.26
N SER A 375 -8.30 33.54 -17.57
CA SER A 375 -9.41 34.37 -17.16
C SER A 375 -9.55 34.37 -15.63
N LEU A 376 -9.96 35.52 -15.09
CA LEU A 376 -10.15 35.72 -13.65
C LEU A 376 -11.08 34.65 -13.01
N PRO A 377 -12.19 34.22 -13.63
CA PRO A 377 -13.04 33.17 -13.06
C PRO A 377 -12.33 31.81 -12.92
N VAL A 378 -11.48 31.42 -13.88
CA VAL A 378 -10.71 30.15 -13.80
C VAL A 378 -9.63 30.23 -12.74
N ALA A 379 -8.87 31.33 -12.73
CA ALA A 379 -7.86 31.56 -11.73
C ALA A 379 -8.46 31.47 -10.31
N ARG A 380 -9.59 32.16 -10.10
CA ARG A 380 -10.32 32.18 -8.83
C ARG A 380 -10.94 30.83 -8.47
N LEU A 381 -11.49 30.10 -9.45
CA LEU A 381 -12.00 28.74 -9.23
C LEU A 381 -10.91 27.85 -8.67
N PHE A 382 -9.74 27.83 -9.31
CA PHE A 382 -8.61 27.04 -8.84
C PHE A 382 -8.13 27.48 -7.45
N GLU A 383 -7.98 28.79 -7.21
CA GLU A 383 -7.55 29.31 -5.91
C GLU A 383 -8.49 28.90 -4.78
N LEU A 384 -9.80 28.99 -4.99
CA LEU A 384 -10.80 28.56 -4.00
C LEU A 384 -10.80 27.04 -3.80
N VAL A 385 -10.68 26.24 -4.87
CA VAL A 385 -10.55 24.77 -4.74
C VAL A 385 -9.29 24.41 -3.97
N HIS A 386 -8.18 25.10 -4.24
CA HIS A 386 -6.92 24.85 -3.55
C HIS A 386 -7.03 25.20 -2.06
N GLN A 387 -7.48 26.41 -1.73
CA GLN A 387 -7.53 26.92 -0.35
C GLN A 387 -8.60 26.24 0.49
N GLU A 388 -9.80 26.01 -0.05
CA GLU A 388 -10.93 25.50 0.73
C GLU A 388 -10.99 23.97 0.81
N ALA A 389 -10.41 23.25 -0.16
CA ALA A 389 -10.53 21.79 -0.23
C ALA A 389 -9.19 21.05 -0.10
N LEU A 390 -8.15 21.47 -0.84
CA LEU A 390 -6.91 20.69 -0.95
C LEU A 390 -5.85 21.06 0.10
N GLU A 391 -5.60 22.34 0.31
CA GLU A 391 -4.58 22.84 1.24
C GLU A 391 -4.75 22.31 2.67
N PRO A 392 -5.97 22.22 3.24
CA PRO A 392 -6.16 21.68 4.59
C PRO A 392 -5.84 20.18 4.72
N LEU A 393 -5.91 19.42 3.62
CA LEU A 393 -5.64 17.98 3.56
C LEU A 393 -4.18 17.66 3.25
N LEU A 394 -3.45 18.62 2.67
CA LEU A 394 -2.06 18.47 2.26
C LEU A 394 -1.12 17.94 3.37
N PRO A 395 -1.20 18.40 4.63
CA PRO A 395 -0.35 17.88 5.70
C PRO A 395 -0.83 16.56 6.31
N GLN A 396 -2.02 16.07 5.95
CA GLN A 396 -2.66 14.93 6.63
C GLN A 396 -2.70 13.66 5.77
N LEU A 397 -2.55 13.78 4.44
CA LEU A 397 -2.54 12.66 3.52
C LEU A 397 -1.12 12.30 3.11
N THR A 398 -0.85 11.01 3.01
CA THR A 398 0.38 10.52 2.37
C THR A 398 0.51 11.05 0.93
N THR A 399 1.72 11.04 0.41
CA THR A 399 2.02 11.62 -0.90
C THR A 399 1.21 11.00 -2.04
N ASP A 400 1.10 9.67 -2.11
CA ASP A 400 0.31 9.08 -3.21
C ASP A 400 -1.20 9.24 -2.99
N ALA A 401 -1.69 9.27 -1.73
CA ALA A 401 -3.10 9.53 -1.46
C ALA A 401 -3.50 10.94 -1.91
N PHE A 402 -2.66 11.92 -1.59
CA PHE A 402 -2.90 13.30 -2.01
C PHE A 402 -2.82 13.45 -3.52
N ALA A 403 -1.86 12.78 -4.18
CA ALA A 403 -1.77 12.80 -5.64
C ALA A 403 -3.02 12.19 -6.31
N GLU A 404 -3.54 11.07 -5.78
CA GLU A 404 -4.80 10.48 -6.27
C GLU A 404 -5.99 11.44 -6.02
N LEU A 405 -6.07 12.08 -4.86
CA LEU A 405 -7.11 13.08 -4.57
C LEU A 405 -7.06 14.26 -5.55
N VAL A 406 -5.86 14.78 -5.83
CA VAL A 406 -5.65 15.86 -6.80
C VAL A 406 -6.15 15.45 -8.19
N CYS A 407 -5.90 14.20 -8.62
CA CYS A 407 -6.45 13.67 -9.87
C CYS A 407 -7.98 13.68 -9.89
N LEU A 408 -8.64 13.21 -8.82
CA LEU A 408 -10.11 13.22 -8.72
C LEU A 408 -10.68 14.64 -8.76
N VAL A 409 -10.05 15.58 -8.07
CA VAL A 409 -10.46 16.99 -8.07
C VAL A 409 -10.23 17.64 -9.43
N ALA A 410 -9.14 17.30 -10.12
CA ALA A 410 -8.87 17.78 -11.47
C ALA A 410 -9.90 17.25 -12.48
N GLU A 411 -10.27 15.97 -12.39
CA GLU A 411 -11.35 15.36 -13.21
C GLU A 411 -12.69 16.04 -12.96
N TRP A 412 -13.05 16.27 -11.70
CA TRP A 412 -14.27 17.01 -11.35
C TRP A 412 -14.24 18.45 -11.88
N THR A 413 -13.09 19.13 -11.78
CA THR A 413 -12.93 20.50 -12.28
C THR A 413 -13.09 20.55 -13.79
N ARG A 414 -12.51 19.57 -14.52
CA ARG A 414 -12.71 19.40 -15.96
C ARG A 414 -14.19 19.24 -16.28
N ASP A 415 -14.88 18.31 -15.63
CA ASP A 415 -16.30 18.03 -15.91
C ASP A 415 -17.17 19.26 -15.65
N ARG A 416 -16.89 20.03 -14.59
CA ARG A 416 -17.58 21.29 -14.30
C ARG A 416 -17.30 22.36 -15.34
N PHE A 417 -16.07 22.46 -15.81
CA PHE A 417 -15.67 23.40 -16.85
C PHE A 417 -16.30 23.04 -18.20
N GLU A 418 -16.34 21.76 -18.56
CA GLU A 418 -17.05 21.26 -19.75
C GLU A 418 -18.55 21.53 -19.68
N GLN A 419 -19.20 21.27 -18.54
CA GLN A 419 -20.61 21.59 -18.35
C GLN A 419 -20.90 23.10 -18.48
N ALA A 420 -20.02 23.95 -17.96
CA ALA A 420 -20.17 25.40 -18.06
C ALA A 420 -20.01 25.90 -19.50
N THR A 421 -19.11 25.30 -20.28
CA THR A 421 -18.79 25.72 -21.65
C THR A 421 -19.70 25.09 -22.70
N ILE A 422 -19.83 23.76 -22.72
CA ILE A 422 -20.64 23.02 -23.69
C ILE A 422 -22.13 23.12 -23.33
N GLY A 423 -22.47 22.89 -22.06
CA GLY A 423 -23.87 22.84 -21.61
C GLY A 423 -24.60 24.17 -21.77
N ARG A 424 -23.88 25.30 -21.71
CA ARG A 424 -24.45 26.64 -21.90
C ARG A 424 -24.34 27.17 -23.34
N ARG A 425 -23.83 26.36 -24.28
CA ARG A 425 -23.51 26.79 -25.66
C ARG A 425 -22.73 28.11 -25.66
N CYS A 426 -21.67 28.16 -24.87
CA CYS A 426 -20.88 29.36 -24.68
C CYS A 426 -20.38 29.88 -26.04
N PRO A 427 -20.81 31.07 -26.50
CA PRO A 427 -20.40 31.57 -27.79
C PRO A 427 -18.90 31.89 -27.76
N MET A 428 -18.18 31.46 -28.80
CA MET A 428 -16.72 31.60 -28.92
C MET A 428 -16.35 32.32 -30.21
N ASN A 429 -15.49 33.33 -30.11
CA ASN A 429 -14.75 33.87 -31.25
C ASN A 429 -13.28 33.39 -31.21
N ALA A 430 -12.46 33.75 -32.20
CA ALA A 430 -11.07 33.29 -32.27
C ALA A 430 -10.23 33.69 -31.03
N LEU A 431 -10.40 34.92 -30.53
CA LEU A 431 -9.73 35.38 -29.31
C LEU A 431 -10.23 34.64 -28.06
N GLY A 432 -11.53 34.33 -28.01
CA GLY A 432 -12.14 33.49 -27.00
C GLY A 432 -11.60 32.07 -26.96
N ALA A 433 -11.36 31.47 -28.14
CA ALA A 433 -10.73 30.16 -28.24
C ALA A 433 -9.30 30.16 -27.68
N LEU A 434 -8.52 31.22 -27.92
CA LEU A 434 -7.20 31.40 -27.33
C LEU A 434 -7.26 31.59 -25.81
N ALA A 435 -8.22 32.36 -25.29
CA ALA A 435 -8.40 32.54 -23.85
C ALA A 435 -8.81 31.23 -23.15
N PHE A 436 -9.69 30.45 -23.76
CA PHE A 436 -10.07 29.13 -23.24
C PHE A 436 -8.90 28.15 -23.23
N ASP A 437 -8.09 28.13 -24.29
CA ASP A 437 -6.87 27.31 -24.31
C ASP A 437 -5.88 27.74 -23.22
N ALA A 438 -5.73 29.04 -22.97
CA ALA A 438 -4.94 29.55 -21.85
C ALA A 438 -5.50 29.10 -20.48
N ASP A 439 -6.81 29.10 -20.31
CA ASP A 439 -7.50 28.62 -19.11
C ASP A 439 -7.28 27.13 -18.86
N VAL A 440 -7.43 26.30 -19.89
CA VAL A 440 -7.19 24.86 -19.80
C VAL A 440 -5.73 24.58 -19.42
N ARG A 441 -4.78 25.22 -20.10
CA ARG A 441 -3.35 25.07 -19.78
C ARG A 441 -3.03 25.52 -18.36
N TYR A 442 -3.64 26.61 -17.90
CA TYR A 442 -3.47 27.08 -16.53
C TYR A 442 -3.92 26.01 -15.52
N LEU A 443 -5.14 25.48 -15.66
CA LEU A 443 -5.64 24.43 -14.76
C LEU A 443 -4.76 23.17 -14.80
N MET A 444 -4.39 22.71 -16.00
CA MET A 444 -3.51 21.54 -16.15
C MET A 444 -2.17 21.74 -15.44
N ASN A 445 -1.51 22.87 -15.67
CA ASN A 445 -0.21 23.18 -15.06
C ASN A 445 -0.32 23.31 -13.53
N ARG A 446 -1.42 23.88 -13.04
CA ARG A 446 -1.65 24.04 -11.60
C ARG A 446 -1.89 22.72 -10.88
N PHE A 447 -2.76 21.85 -11.41
CA PHE A 447 -3.00 20.54 -10.81
C PHE A 447 -1.78 19.61 -10.93
N ALA A 448 -1.09 19.62 -12.08
CA ALA A 448 0.16 18.89 -12.24
C ALA A 448 1.23 19.39 -11.26
N GLY A 449 1.35 20.71 -11.10
CA GLY A 449 2.26 21.33 -10.14
C GLY A 449 1.97 20.94 -8.69
N LEU A 450 0.69 20.83 -8.29
CA LEU A 450 0.32 20.38 -6.95
C LEU A 450 0.71 18.92 -6.69
N ALA A 451 0.48 18.03 -7.65
CA ALA A 451 0.88 16.63 -7.51
C ALA A 451 2.40 16.47 -7.43
N GLU A 452 3.16 17.26 -8.21
CA GLU A 452 4.62 17.18 -8.27
C GLU A 452 5.29 17.83 -7.05
N THR A 453 4.86 19.04 -6.65
CA THR A 453 5.42 19.74 -5.48
C THR A 453 5.18 18.97 -4.18
N HIS A 454 4.09 18.21 -4.11
CA HIS A 454 3.82 17.34 -2.96
C HIS A 454 4.79 16.16 -2.90
N ARG A 455 5.17 15.59 -4.06
CA ARG A 455 6.19 14.54 -4.14
C ARG A 455 7.58 15.05 -3.79
N THR A 456 7.99 16.21 -4.30
CA THR A 456 9.35 16.73 -4.06
C THR A 456 9.55 17.16 -2.60
N ARG A 457 8.53 17.74 -1.95
CA ARG A 457 8.57 18.08 -0.52
C ARG A 457 8.66 16.88 0.43
N CYS A 458 8.54 15.65 -0.08
CA CYS A 458 8.72 14.42 0.70
C CYS A 458 10.05 13.71 0.41
N ALA A 459 10.81 14.15 -0.59
CA ALA A 459 12.11 13.57 -0.92
C ALA A 459 13.27 14.25 -0.17
N ASP A 460 13.04 15.46 0.35
CA ASP A 460 13.91 16.23 1.25
C ASP A 460 13.53 15.97 2.70
#